data_AF-A0A5S9MF66-F1
#
_entry.id   AF-A0A5S9MF66-F1
#
_cell.length_a   1.000
_cell.length_b   1.000
_cell.length_c   1.000
_cell.angle_alpha   90.00
_cell.angle_beta   90.00
_cell.angle_gamma   90.00
#
_symmetry.space_group_name_H-M   'P 1'
#
loop_
_entity.id
_entity.type
_entity.pdbx_description
1 polymer ?
#
loop_
_entity_poly.entity_id
_entity_poly.type
_entity_poly.pdbx_seq_one_letter_code
_entity_poly.pdbx_strand_id
1 'polypeptide(L)'
;MPYTTFMAKKSYLEENKETAEAFTRAIYKAQKWVESKQPEEIAKTIQSHFPDTELDVLSTAIKRYKQQDSYAADPLLNEEEWNKLQEIMKESDELPKFIPYKQLVDSSIAKKVTEHK
;
A
#
# COMPACT_ATOMS: atom_id res chain seq x y z
N MET A 1 4.31 -8.30 2.59
CA MET A 1 5.44 -7.53 3.16
C MET A 1 5.26 -6.08 2.74
N PRO A 2 5.18 -5.14 3.69
CA PRO A 2 4.84 -3.76 3.39
C PRO A 2 6.08 -3.04 2.86
N TYR A 3 6.12 -2.78 1.56
CA TYR A 3 7.22 -2.03 0.93
C TYR A 3 6.97 -0.52 0.89
N THR A 4 5.71 -0.11 0.67
CA THR A 4 5.32 1.31 0.61
C THR A 4 4.09 1.52 1.49
N THR A 5 4.14 2.56 2.32
CA THR A 5 3.03 2.96 3.19
C THR A 5 2.76 4.44 3.03
N PHE A 6 1.53 4.85 3.34
CA PHE A 6 1.18 6.25 3.52
C PHE A 6 1.12 6.55 5.01
N MET A 7 1.77 7.64 5.42
CA MET A 7 1.85 8.04 6.82
C MET A 7 1.48 9.51 6.96
N ALA A 8 0.84 9.85 8.08
CA ALA A 8 0.52 11.22 8.45
C ALA A 8 0.73 11.42 9.94
N LYS A 9 0.83 12.68 10.38
CA LYS A 9 0.85 13.00 11.81
C LYS A 9 -0.45 12.53 12.46
N LYS A 10 -0.37 12.02 13.69
CA LYS A 10 -1.54 11.65 14.48
C LYS A 10 -2.55 12.81 14.59
N SER A 11 -2.06 14.02 14.86
CA SER A 11 -2.91 15.22 14.93
C SER A 11 -3.70 15.46 13.63
N TYR A 12 -3.08 15.26 12.47
CA TYR A 12 -3.76 15.40 11.19
C TYR A 12 -4.88 14.39 11.03
N LEU A 13 -4.64 13.12 11.37
CA LEU A 13 -5.64 12.06 11.28
C LEU A 13 -6.81 12.28 12.25
N GLU A 14 -6.54 12.85 13.43
CA GLU A 14 -7.57 13.18 14.42
C GLU A 14 -8.43 14.37 14.00
N GLU A 15 -7.82 15.41 13.42
CA GLU A 15 -8.50 16.62 12.95
C GLU A 15 -9.24 16.42 11.61
N ASN A 16 -8.72 15.55 10.74
CA ASN A 16 -9.18 15.40 9.34
C ASN A 16 -9.70 13.99 9.05
N LYS A 17 -10.45 13.40 9.99
CA LYS A 17 -10.94 12.00 9.92
C LYS A 17 -11.66 11.68 8.61
N GLU A 18 -12.56 12.55 8.16
CA GLU A 18 -13.32 12.34 6.93
C GLU A 18 -12.41 12.32 5.69
N THR A 19 -11.40 13.21 5.66
CA THR A 19 -10.43 13.25 4.56
C THR A 19 -9.55 12.00 4.55
N ALA A 20 -9.07 11.58 5.72
CA ALA A 20 -8.30 10.35 5.86
C ALA A 20 -9.11 9.12 5.41
N GLU A 21 -10.37 9.00 5.85
CA GLU A 21 -11.27 7.91 5.42
C GLU A 21 -11.53 7.95 3.90
N ALA A 22 -11.79 9.12 3.33
CA ALA A 22 -12.01 9.28 1.89
C ALA A 22 -10.76 8.89 1.08
N PHE A 23 -9.57 9.32 1.52
CA PHE A 23 -8.30 8.95 0.92
C PHE A 23 -8.06 7.43 0.99
N THR A 24 -8.18 6.82 2.16
CA THR A 24 -7.98 5.37 2.32
C THR A 24 -8.98 4.57 1.49
N ARG A 25 -10.23 5.04 1.35
CA ARG A 25 -11.23 4.42 0.46
C ARG A 25 -10.83 4.53 -1.02
N ALA A 26 -10.27 5.66 -1.44
CA ALA A 26 -9.76 5.82 -2.80
C ALA A 26 -8.59 4.88 -3.09
N ILE A 27 -7.65 4.75 -2.14
CA ILE A 27 -6.56 3.77 -2.22
C ILE A 27 -7.10 2.35 -2.32
N TYR A 28 -8.07 1.97 -1.47
CA TYR A 28 -8.64 0.64 -1.53
C TYR A 28 -9.30 0.32 -2.88
N LYS A 29 -10.06 1.28 -3.44
CA LYS A 29 -10.63 1.15 -4.79
C LYS A 29 -9.55 1.00 -5.86
N ALA A 30 -8.46 1.76 -5.76
CA ALA A 30 -7.34 1.66 -6.69
C ALA A 30 -6.64 0.28 -6.57
N GLN A 31 -6.43 -0.23 -5.36
CA GLN A 31 -5.87 -1.56 -5.12
C GLN A 31 -6.75 -2.65 -5.76
N LYS A 32 -8.08 -2.59 -5.56
CA LYS A 32 -9.01 -3.53 -6.22
C LYS A 32 -9.07 -3.39 -7.73
N TRP A 33 -8.95 -2.18 -8.24
CA TRP A 33 -8.86 -1.94 -9.67
C TRP A 33 -7.58 -2.54 -10.25
N VAL A 34 -6.43 -2.29 -9.63
CA VAL A 34 -5.14 -2.89 -10.03
C VAL A 34 -5.25 -4.40 -9.99
N GLU A 35 -5.77 -5.01 -8.91
CA GLU A 35 -5.95 -6.46 -8.78
C GLU A 35 -6.77 -7.05 -9.96
N SER A 36 -7.87 -6.42 -10.32
CA SER A 36 -8.81 -6.93 -11.33
C SER A 36 -8.44 -6.65 -12.80
N LYS A 37 -7.59 -5.66 -13.10
CA LYS A 37 -7.29 -5.27 -14.50
C LYS A 37 -6.12 -6.01 -15.14
N GLN A 38 -6.10 -6.08 -16.46
CA GLN A 38 -4.97 -6.64 -17.20
C GLN A 38 -3.76 -5.70 -17.17
N PRO A 39 -2.52 -6.21 -17.16
CA PRO A 39 -1.31 -5.38 -17.10
C PRO A 39 -1.26 -4.28 -18.17
N GLU A 40 -1.73 -4.57 -19.38
CA GLU A 40 -1.75 -3.63 -20.51
C GLU A 40 -2.75 -2.48 -20.30
N GLU A 41 -3.88 -2.74 -19.64
CA GLU A 41 -4.85 -1.71 -19.28
C GLU A 41 -4.27 -0.78 -18.21
N ILE A 42 -3.60 -1.35 -17.21
CA ILE A 42 -2.92 -0.58 -16.16
C ILE A 42 -1.79 0.27 -16.78
N ALA A 43 -0.97 -0.32 -17.65
CA ALA A 43 0.13 0.37 -18.33
C ALA A 43 -0.36 1.59 -19.12
N LYS A 44 -1.44 1.43 -19.89
CA LYS A 44 -2.05 2.54 -20.65
C LYS A 44 -2.54 3.67 -19.74
N THR A 45 -3.14 3.34 -18.60
CA THR A 45 -3.63 4.33 -17.63
C THR A 45 -2.51 5.16 -17.03
N ILE A 46 -1.33 4.58 -16.81
CA ILE A 46 -0.19 5.29 -16.18
C ILE A 46 0.84 5.84 -17.17
N GLN A 47 0.74 5.52 -18.46
CA GLN A 47 1.74 5.85 -19.48
C GLN A 47 2.16 7.33 -19.50
N SER A 48 1.22 8.25 -19.27
CA SER A 48 1.51 9.69 -19.25
C SER A 48 2.48 10.11 -18.12
N HIS A 49 2.59 9.29 -17.06
CA HIS A 49 3.54 9.50 -15.97
C HIS A 49 4.93 8.91 -16.26
N PHE A 50 5.07 8.14 -17.35
CA PHE A 50 6.31 7.47 -17.77
C PHE A 50 6.58 7.74 -19.26
N PRO A 51 6.80 9.01 -19.66
CA PRO A 51 6.89 9.40 -21.07
C PRO A 51 8.05 8.72 -21.82
N ASP A 52 9.11 8.34 -21.11
CA ASP A 52 10.32 7.73 -21.67
C ASP A 52 10.34 6.19 -21.59
N THR A 53 9.24 5.58 -21.15
CA THR A 53 9.13 4.11 -21.01
C THR A 53 8.11 3.55 -21.97
N GLU A 54 8.53 2.62 -22.83
CA GLU A 54 7.65 1.95 -23.77
C GLU A 54 6.52 1.17 -23.06
N LEU A 55 5.35 1.14 -23.70
CA LEU A 55 4.14 0.53 -23.12
C LEU A 55 4.31 -0.97 -22.84
N ASP A 56 5.08 -1.68 -23.66
CA ASP A 56 5.37 -3.11 -23.51
C ASP A 56 6.26 -3.39 -22.29
N VAL A 57 7.23 -2.51 -22.02
CA VAL A 57 8.10 -2.55 -20.84
C VAL A 57 7.27 -2.31 -19.59
N LEU A 58 6.39 -1.31 -19.58
CA LEU A 58 5.46 -1.06 -18.46
C LEU A 58 4.56 -2.27 -18.21
N SER A 59 3.92 -2.80 -19.26
CA SER A 59 3.01 -3.95 -19.16
C SER A 59 3.73 -5.19 -18.61
N THR A 60 4.97 -5.43 -19.06
CA THR A 60 5.81 -6.54 -18.58
C THR A 60 6.19 -6.38 -17.11
N ALA A 61 6.55 -5.16 -16.69
CA ALA A 61 6.87 -4.87 -15.29
C ALA A 61 5.65 -5.08 -14.38
N ILE A 62 4.48 -4.52 -14.76
CA ILE A 62 3.22 -4.68 -14.02
C ILE A 62 2.84 -6.16 -13.90
N LYS A 63 2.94 -6.92 -14.99
CA LYS A 63 2.67 -8.37 -14.99
C LYS A 63 3.55 -9.10 -13.98
N ARG A 64 4.85 -8.80 -13.95
CA ARG A 64 5.79 -9.40 -13.00
C ARG A 64 5.43 -9.07 -11.55
N TYR A 65 5.13 -7.80 -11.27
CA TYR A 65 4.76 -7.35 -9.91
C TYR A 65 3.46 -7.99 -9.44
N LYS A 66 2.49 -8.19 -10.34
CA LYS A 66 1.28 -8.96 -10.05
C LYS A 66 1.57 -10.42 -9.74
N GLN A 67 2.39 -11.10 -10.54
CA GLN A 67 2.74 -12.51 -10.34
C GLN A 67 3.49 -12.77 -9.03
N GLN A 68 4.13 -11.73 -8.49
CA GLN A 68 4.88 -11.77 -7.23
C GLN A 68 4.07 -11.24 -6.04
N ASP A 69 2.78 -10.95 -6.22
CA ASP A 69 1.91 -10.36 -5.20
C ASP A 69 2.50 -9.09 -4.57
N SER A 70 3.19 -8.28 -5.38
CA SER A 70 3.87 -7.05 -4.91
C SER A 70 2.90 -5.90 -4.64
N TYR A 71 1.72 -5.91 -5.27
CA TYR A 71 0.68 -4.94 -5.02
C TYR A 71 -0.20 -5.40 -3.85
N ALA A 72 -0.29 -4.57 -2.81
CA ALA A 72 -1.19 -4.85 -1.70
C ALA A 72 -2.65 -4.86 -2.18
N ALA A 73 -3.42 -5.90 -1.78
CA ALA A 73 -4.81 -6.09 -2.18
C ALA A 73 -5.81 -5.29 -1.30
N ASP A 74 -5.35 -4.76 -0.17
CA ASP A 74 -6.12 -3.94 0.76
C ASP A 74 -5.20 -2.95 1.51
N PRO A 75 -5.75 -1.92 2.18
CA PRO A 75 -4.95 -0.92 2.87
C PRO A 75 -4.57 -1.33 4.30
N LEU A 76 -4.74 -2.60 4.70
CA LEU A 76 -4.43 -3.06 6.05
C LEU A 76 -2.96 -3.45 6.16
N LEU A 77 -2.22 -2.70 6.96
CA LEU A 77 -0.94 -3.17 7.49
C LEU A 77 -1.23 -4.07 8.70
N ASN A 78 -1.12 -5.39 8.54
CA ASN A 78 -1.37 -6.32 9.64
C ASN A 78 -0.14 -6.49 10.56
N GLU A 79 -0.36 -7.05 11.75
CA GLU A 79 0.68 -7.18 12.77
C GLU A 79 1.77 -8.19 12.39
N GLU A 80 1.44 -9.24 11.64
CA GLU A 80 2.41 -10.21 11.12
C GLU A 80 3.39 -9.53 10.15
N GLU A 81 2.86 -8.77 9.19
CA GLU A 81 3.64 -8.01 8.23
C GLU A 81 4.52 -6.94 8.87
N TRP A 82 4.00 -6.27 9.91
CA TRP A 82 4.77 -5.33 10.72
C TRP A 82 5.93 -6.01 11.44
N ASN A 83 5.70 -7.16 12.06
CA ASN A 83 6.74 -7.90 12.76
C ASN A 83 7.80 -8.43 11.78
N LYS A 84 7.38 -8.95 10.63
CA LYS A 84 8.29 -9.41 9.58
C LYS A 84 9.18 -8.28 9.04
N LEU A 85 8.63 -7.07 8.85
CA LEU A 85 9.44 -5.91 8.47
C LEU A 85 10.52 -5.62 9.52
N GLN A 86 10.14 -5.63 10.79
CA GLN A 86 11.08 -5.34 11.88
C GLN A 86 12.17 -6.43 12.02
N GLU A 87 11.84 -7.70 11.79
CA GLU A 87 12.81 -8.79 11.74
C GLU A 87 13.86 -8.54 10.66
N ILE A 88 13.45 -8.19 9.44
CA ILE A 88 14.34 -7.87 8.33
C ILE A 88 15.25 -6.68 8.67
N MET A 89 14.69 -5.61 9.23
CA MET A 89 15.49 -4.43 9.61
C MET A 89 16.47 -4.72 10.74
N LYS A 90 16.12 -5.64 11.64
CA LYS A 90 17.04 -6.11 12.70
C LYS A 90 18.16 -6.96 12.12
N GLU A 91 17.87 -7.85 11.17
CA GLU A 91 18.88 -8.65 10.48
C GLU A 91 19.88 -7.79 9.71
N SER A 92 19.46 -6.62 9.23
CA SER A 92 20.34 -5.64 8.58
C SER A 92 21.02 -4.66 9.53
N ASP A 93 20.86 -4.80 10.85
CA ASP A 93 21.37 -3.88 11.90
C ASP A 93 20.85 -2.43 11.80
N GLU A 94 19.72 -2.23 11.10
CA GLU A 94 19.09 -0.91 10.88
C GLU A 94 18.00 -0.60 11.91
N LEU A 95 17.60 -1.58 12.73
CA LEU A 95 16.57 -1.43 13.75
C LEU A 95 17.14 -1.55 15.17
N PRO A 96 17.34 -0.43 15.89
CA PRO A 96 17.91 -0.46 17.23
C PRO A 96 16.98 -1.10 18.27
N LYS A 97 15.66 -1.11 18.01
CA LYS A 97 14.65 -1.75 18.88
C LYS A 97 13.36 -2.01 18.12
N PHE A 98 12.67 -3.08 18.49
CA PHE A 98 11.29 -3.32 18.06
C PHE A 98 10.35 -2.26 18.63
N ILE A 99 9.37 -1.87 17.83
CA ILE A 99 8.30 -0.95 18.14
C ILE A 99 6.97 -1.73 18.15
N PRO A 100 6.15 -1.59 19.22
CA PRO A 100 4.83 -2.20 19.27
C PRO A 100 3.94 -1.74 18.10
N TYR A 101 3.26 -2.69 17.46
CA TYR A 101 2.36 -2.43 16.33
C TYR A 101 1.38 -1.29 16.59
N LYS A 102 0.66 -1.34 17.72
CA LYS A 102 -0.36 -0.35 18.11
C LYS A 102 0.20 1.05 18.41
N GLN A 103 1.52 1.21 18.52
CA GLN A 103 2.12 2.51 18.75
C GLN A 103 2.18 3.35 17.47
N LEU A 104 2.42 2.72 16.31
CA LEU A 104 2.60 3.40 15.03
C LEU A 104 1.54 3.04 13.99
N VAL A 105 0.78 1.98 14.20
CA VAL A 105 -0.25 1.52 13.26
C VAL A 105 -1.64 1.68 13.89
N ASP A 106 -2.44 2.55 13.29
CA ASP A 106 -3.88 2.66 13.53
C ASP A 106 -4.62 2.06 12.33
N SER A 107 -5.23 0.88 12.53
CA SER A 107 -5.98 0.18 11.49
C SER A 107 -7.47 0.52 11.47
N SER A 108 -7.96 1.42 12.34
CA SER A 108 -9.38 1.72 12.47
C SER A 108 -9.99 2.23 11.16
N ILE A 109 -9.32 3.19 10.51
CA ILE A 109 -9.75 3.77 9.22
C ILE A 109 -9.74 2.70 8.11
N ALA A 110 -8.64 1.96 8.00
CA ALA A 110 -8.49 0.91 7.00
C ALA A 110 -9.58 -0.17 7.14
N LYS A 111 -9.82 -0.67 8.36
CA LYS A 111 -10.88 -1.66 8.64
C LYS A 111 -12.26 -1.13 8.29
N LYS A 112 -12.56 0.10 8.72
CA LYS A 112 -13.84 0.75 8.42
C LYS A 112 -14.11 0.83 6.92
N VAL A 113 -13.11 1.17 6.10
CA VAL A 113 -13.33 1.27 4.64
C VAL A 113 -13.42 -0.09 3.94
N THR A 114 -12.83 -1.15 4.49
CA THR A 114 -12.85 -2.50 3.91
C THR A 114 -14.06 -3.33 4.35
N GLU A 115 -14.57 -3.10 5.57
CA GLU A 115 -15.67 -3.88 6.16
C GLU A 115 -17.06 -3.34 5.77
N HIS A 116 -17.19 -2.05 5.48
CA HIS A 116 -18.44 -1.46 4.96
C HIS A 116 -18.57 -1.67 3.45
N LYS A 117 -19.16 -2.81 3.06
CA LYS A 117 -19.71 -3.04 1.71
C LYS A 117 -21.13 -2.49 1.59
#